data_AF-A0A9J6CCE7-F1
#
_entry.id   AF-A0A9J6CCE7-F1
#
_cell.length_a   1.000
_cell.length_b   1.000
_cell.length_c   1.000
_cell.angle_alpha   90.00
_cell.angle_beta   90.00
_cell.angle_gamma   90.00
#
_symmetry.space_group_name_H-M   'P 1'
#
loop_
_entity.id
_entity.type
_entity.pdbx_description
1 polymer ?
#
loop_
_entity_poly.entity_id
_entity_poly.type
_entity_poly.pdbx_seq_one_letter_code
_entity_poly.pdbx_strand_id
1 'polypeptide(L)'
;MNSNGNGYYRSANLKYFPRNLEKVFKNLETFAIQDSNLIELTSEDLKPFLKLTALCLDGYPIEIIRENLFIHNPELEVLYIASNKINHIDPNALSHLNNLKSIYFFDNICKLSKVLVETRSGILEIVKEIEQGKCQSPSTTSTATTTTENPLILQINQLKQQIEEQQEEISKLKNESIEKEQNNKKLTEENKKYQKIIDKQEKQLKEQKTQNQNLTKTNQEMKSNLKVFEAKNEEMEKNIEKILKISEKYFEIFESQSSDLTNFYSKCNNDKLLEKSDKIIEKLENCESLSQNDSKNQRKIR
;
A
#
# COMPACT_ATOMS: atom_id res chain seq x y z
N MET A 1 15.46 -0.95 -25.28
CA MET A 1 15.02 -1.78 -24.13
C MET A 1 14.74 -0.87 -22.95
N ASN A 2 13.68 -1.12 -22.20
CA ASN A 2 13.46 -0.46 -20.92
C ASN A 2 14.07 -1.28 -19.77
N SER A 3 14.02 -0.76 -18.55
CA SER A 3 14.54 -1.39 -17.33
C SER A 3 13.95 -2.78 -17.01
N ASN A 4 12.87 -3.18 -17.67
CA ASN A 4 12.21 -4.48 -17.47
C ASN A 4 12.67 -5.53 -18.50
N GLY A 5 13.54 -5.18 -19.45
CA GLY A 5 13.96 -6.07 -20.53
C GLY A 5 12.98 -6.12 -21.70
N ASN A 6 11.88 -5.36 -21.66
CA ASN A 6 10.92 -5.31 -22.76
C ASN A 6 11.63 -4.71 -23.99
N GLY A 7 11.75 -5.52 -25.03
CA GLY A 7 12.56 -5.17 -26.19
C GLY A 7 12.31 -6.09 -27.37
N TYR A 8 12.29 -5.47 -28.55
CA TYR A 8 12.33 -6.16 -29.83
C TYR A 8 13.78 -6.58 -30.14
N TYR A 9 14.01 -7.87 -30.27
CA TYR A 9 15.28 -8.44 -30.72
C TYR A 9 15.17 -8.81 -32.19
N ARG A 10 15.67 -7.95 -33.07
CA ARG A 10 15.85 -8.29 -34.48
C ARG A 10 17.29 -8.71 -34.70
N SER A 11 17.53 -10.01 -34.89
CA SER A 11 18.87 -10.54 -35.16
C SER A 11 18.80 -11.52 -36.32
N ALA A 12 19.32 -11.14 -37.47
CA ALA A 12 19.12 -11.85 -38.73
C ALA A 12 19.74 -13.28 -38.81
N ASN A 13 20.40 -13.76 -37.76
CA ASN A 13 21.22 -14.98 -37.81
C ASN A 13 21.12 -15.90 -36.57
N LEU A 14 20.14 -15.74 -35.70
CA LEU A 14 19.95 -16.69 -34.59
C LEU A 14 19.46 -18.04 -35.12
N LYS A 15 20.27 -19.10 -34.93
CA LYS A 15 19.89 -20.49 -35.24
C LYS A 15 19.22 -21.21 -34.06
N TYR A 16 19.49 -20.74 -32.85
CA TYR A 16 19.00 -21.29 -31.59
C TYR A 16 18.55 -20.15 -30.68
N PHE A 17 17.68 -20.48 -29.73
CA PHE A 17 17.22 -19.53 -28.74
C PHE A 17 18.40 -19.03 -27.89
N PRO A 18 18.51 -17.71 -27.58
CA PRO A 18 19.63 -17.20 -26.79
C PRO A 18 19.60 -17.72 -25.35
N ARG A 19 20.68 -18.38 -24.91
CA ARG A 19 20.81 -18.91 -23.54
C ARG A 19 21.23 -17.82 -22.55
N ASN A 20 20.92 -18.03 -21.27
CA ASN A 20 21.29 -17.16 -20.14
C ASN A 20 20.63 -15.78 -20.11
N LEU A 21 19.58 -15.55 -20.91
CA LEU A 21 18.85 -14.27 -20.91
C LEU A 21 18.21 -13.98 -19.55
N GLU A 22 17.82 -15.01 -18.80
CA GLU A 22 17.24 -14.92 -17.46
C GLU A 22 18.20 -14.31 -16.42
N LYS A 23 19.51 -14.37 -16.66
CA LYS A 23 20.51 -13.74 -15.79
C LYS A 23 20.51 -12.22 -15.93
N VAL A 24 20.11 -11.72 -17.10
CA VAL A 24 20.08 -10.30 -17.45
C VAL A 24 18.66 -9.74 -17.27
N PHE A 25 17.65 -10.48 -17.71
CA PHE A 25 16.25 -10.06 -17.75
C PHE A 25 15.37 -10.91 -16.83
N LYS A 26 15.45 -10.62 -15.52
CA LYS A 26 14.75 -11.39 -14.47
C LYS A 26 13.22 -11.27 -14.50
N ASN A 27 12.68 -10.27 -15.20
CA ASN A 27 11.25 -9.97 -15.27
C ASN A 27 10.81 -9.72 -16.72
N LEU A 28 11.33 -10.50 -17.67
CA LEU A 28 11.00 -10.32 -19.07
C LEU A 28 9.49 -10.58 -19.29
N GLU A 29 8.76 -9.54 -19.69
CA GLU A 29 7.31 -9.62 -19.97
C GLU A 29 7.03 -9.71 -21.47
N THR A 30 7.82 -9.02 -22.28
CA THR A 30 7.68 -9.04 -23.73
C THR A 30 8.96 -9.51 -24.37
N PHE A 31 8.84 -10.53 -25.21
CA PHE A 31 9.94 -11.05 -25.98
C PHE A 31 9.53 -11.17 -27.44
N ALA A 32 10.26 -10.46 -28.30
CA ALA A 32 10.08 -10.55 -29.73
C ALA A 32 11.41 -10.92 -30.34
N ILE A 33 11.44 -12.04 -31.06
CA ILE A 33 12.49 -12.31 -32.02
C ILE A 33 11.83 -12.27 -33.40
N GLN A 34 12.39 -11.56 -34.38
CA GLN A 34 11.92 -11.60 -35.76
C GLN A 34 13.06 -11.90 -36.75
N ASP A 35 12.71 -12.44 -37.92
CA ASP A 35 13.59 -12.61 -39.07
C ASP A 35 14.90 -13.37 -38.79
N SER A 36 14.86 -14.48 -38.04
CA SER A 36 16.05 -15.31 -37.80
C SER A 36 15.88 -16.73 -38.37
N ASN A 37 16.99 -17.47 -38.52
CA ASN A 37 16.98 -18.86 -38.97
C ASN A 37 16.81 -19.85 -37.80
N LEU A 38 15.92 -19.55 -36.85
CA LEU A 38 15.71 -20.37 -35.66
C LEU A 38 15.18 -21.74 -36.10
N ILE A 39 15.97 -22.79 -35.90
CA ILE A 39 15.65 -24.14 -36.39
C ILE A 39 14.68 -24.85 -35.45
N GLU A 40 14.78 -24.56 -34.15
CA GLU A 40 14.02 -25.23 -33.12
C GLU A 40 13.78 -24.30 -31.92
N LEU A 41 12.56 -24.33 -31.40
CA LEU A 41 12.17 -23.72 -30.14
C LEU A 41 11.57 -24.83 -29.26
N THR A 42 12.09 -24.98 -28.05
CA THR A 42 11.63 -25.99 -27.09
C THR A 42 11.02 -25.33 -25.85
N SER A 43 10.25 -26.08 -25.08
CA SER A 43 9.69 -25.60 -23.81
C SER A 43 10.77 -25.20 -22.80
N GLU A 44 11.93 -25.87 -22.82
CA GLU A 44 13.06 -25.55 -21.95
C GLU A 44 13.70 -24.20 -22.30
N ASP A 45 13.63 -23.77 -23.57
CA ASP A 45 14.11 -22.44 -23.97
C ASP A 45 13.24 -21.32 -23.38
N LEU A 46 11.93 -21.55 -23.21
CA LEU A 46 10.99 -20.57 -22.67
C LEU A 46 10.80 -20.65 -21.15
N LYS A 47 11.20 -21.76 -20.54
CA LYS A 47 11.07 -22.07 -19.10
C LYS A 47 11.54 -20.97 -18.15
N PRO A 48 12.64 -20.25 -18.42
CA PRO A 48 13.08 -19.19 -17.51
C PRO A 48 12.16 -17.95 -17.48
N PHE A 49 11.32 -17.74 -18.50
CA PHE A 49 10.52 -16.52 -18.67
C PHE A 49 9.07 -16.69 -18.17
N LEU A 50 8.94 -16.94 -16.87
CA LEU A 50 7.65 -17.22 -16.22
C LEU A 50 6.65 -16.04 -16.27
N LYS A 51 7.14 -14.82 -16.49
CA LYS A 51 6.34 -13.58 -16.54
C LYS A 51 6.00 -13.12 -17.96
N LEU A 52 6.25 -13.96 -18.96
CA LEU A 52 6.06 -13.59 -20.35
C LEU A 52 4.56 -13.42 -20.66
N THR A 53 4.17 -12.20 -21.04
CA THR A 53 2.80 -11.82 -21.42
C THR A 53 2.64 -11.66 -22.92
N ALA A 54 3.72 -11.36 -23.64
CA ALA A 54 3.72 -11.24 -25.10
C ALA A 54 4.94 -11.93 -25.72
N LEU A 55 4.69 -12.81 -26.68
CA LEU A 55 5.72 -13.54 -27.42
C LEU A 55 5.53 -13.35 -28.92
N CYS A 56 6.54 -12.82 -29.60
CA CYS A 56 6.57 -12.73 -31.05
C CYS A 56 7.62 -13.67 -31.63
N LEU A 57 7.13 -14.58 -32.47
CA LEU A 57 7.84 -15.61 -33.21
C LEU A 57 7.54 -15.49 -34.72
N ASP A 58 7.26 -14.29 -35.20
CA ASP A 58 6.93 -14.09 -36.62
C ASP A 58 8.16 -14.32 -37.51
N GLY A 59 7.92 -14.92 -38.68
CA GLY A 59 8.97 -15.09 -39.68
C GLY A 59 9.97 -16.22 -39.39
N TYR A 60 9.60 -17.22 -38.58
CA TYR A 60 10.41 -18.41 -38.36
C TYR A 60 9.99 -19.60 -39.22
N PRO A 61 10.88 -20.54 -39.56
CA PRO A 61 10.48 -21.78 -40.22
C PRO A 61 9.87 -22.78 -39.22
N ILE A 62 9.06 -22.35 -38.24
CA ILE A 62 8.41 -23.26 -37.30
C ILE A 62 7.37 -24.07 -38.06
N GLU A 63 7.50 -25.39 -38.04
CA GLU A 63 6.58 -26.30 -38.72
C GLU A 63 5.55 -26.92 -37.77
N ILE A 64 5.93 -27.12 -36.51
CA ILE A 64 5.17 -27.88 -35.53
C ILE A 64 5.09 -27.10 -34.23
N ILE A 65 3.87 -26.83 -33.76
CA ILE A 65 3.59 -26.38 -32.40
C ILE A 65 3.18 -27.60 -31.58
N ARG A 66 4.06 -28.03 -30.67
CA ARG A 66 3.86 -29.20 -29.80
C ARG A 66 3.06 -28.83 -28.55
N GLU A 67 2.39 -29.83 -27.95
CA GLU A 67 1.61 -29.71 -26.71
C GLU A 67 2.31 -28.85 -25.63
N ASN A 68 3.58 -29.15 -25.36
CA ASN A 68 4.28 -28.59 -24.20
C ASN A 68 5.06 -27.30 -24.50
N LEU A 69 5.02 -26.77 -25.73
CA LEU A 69 5.89 -25.67 -26.14
C LEU A 69 5.80 -24.45 -25.20
N PHE A 70 4.58 -24.12 -24.74
CA PHE A 70 4.31 -22.95 -23.89
C PHE A 70 3.95 -23.31 -22.44
N ILE A 71 4.21 -24.55 -22.00
CA ILE A 71 3.74 -25.08 -20.70
C ILE A 71 4.22 -24.25 -19.49
N HIS A 72 5.36 -23.57 -19.61
CA HIS A 72 5.95 -22.77 -18.54
C HIS A 72 5.56 -21.28 -18.58
N ASN A 73 4.74 -20.86 -19.54
CA ASN A 73 4.39 -19.45 -19.77
C ASN A 73 2.87 -19.22 -19.69
N PRO A 74 2.21 -19.56 -18.56
CA PRO A 74 0.74 -19.47 -18.43
C PRO A 74 0.20 -18.02 -18.48
N GLU A 75 1.08 -17.04 -18.28
CA GLU A 75 0.75 -15.61 -18.29
C GLU A 75 0.67 -14.99 -19.69
N LEU A 76 0.90 -15.78 -20.75
CA LEU A 76 0.84 -15.28 -22.13
C LEU A 76 -0.57 -14.76 -22.47
N GLU A 77 -0.61 -13.50 -22.89
CA GLU A 77 -1.81 -12.82 -23.35
C GLU A 77 -1.82 -12.63 -24.88
N VAL A 78 -0.65 -12.49 -25.49
CA VAL A 78 -0.49 -12.22 -26.93
C VAL A 78 0.58 -13.12 -27.53
N LEU A 79 0.22 -13.83 -28.59
CA LEU A 79 1.12 -14.71 -29.35
C LEU A 79 1.14 -14.32 -30.83
N TYR A 80 2.32 -13.94 -31.34
CA TYR A 80 2.54 -13.74 -32.76
C TYR A 80 3.33 -14.92 -33.32
N ILE A 81 2.73 -15.68 -34.22
CA ILE A 81 3.30 -16.86 -34.90
C ILE A 81 2.98 -16.81 -36.40
N ALA A 82 2.84 -15.61 -36.95
CA ALA A 82 2.53 -15.37 -38.34
C ALA A 82 3.76 -15.57 -39.23
N SER A 83 3.55 -15.74 -40.54
CA SER A 83 4.64 -15.93 -41.51
C SER A 83 5.59 -17.07 -41.14
N ASN A 84 5.05 -18.16 -40.61
CA ASN A 84 5.81 -19.36 -40.27
C ASN A 84 5.54 -20.49 -41.29
N LYS A 85 5.95 -21.73 -40.99
CA LYS A 85 5.66 -22.93 -41.79
C LYS A 85 4.73 -23.89 -41.07
N ILE A 86 3.92 -23.40 -40.13
CA ILE A 86 3.18 -24.26 -39.21
C ILE A 86 2.18 -25.09 -40.00
N ASN A 87 2.44 -26.40 -40.06
CA ASN A 87 1.58 -27.41 -40.69
C ASN A 87 0.93 -28.31 -39.64
N HIS A 88 1.46 -28.32 -38.42
CA HIS A 88 0.91 -29.07 -37.31
C HIS A 88 0.80 -28.22 -36.05
N ILE A 89 -0.38 -28.24 -35.42
CA ILE A 89 -0.59 -27.74 -34.07
C ILE A 89 -1.23 -28.86 -33.26
N ASP A 90 -0.57 -29.23 -32.17
CA ASP A 90 -1.09 -30.20 -31.24
C ASP A 90 -2.42 -29.69 -30.62
N PRO A 91 -3.47 -30.53 -30.50
CA PRO A 91 -4.75 -30.15 -29.88
C PRO A 91 -4.63 -29.48 -28.51
N ASN A 92 -3.62 -29.87 -27.72
CA ASN A 92 -3.41 -29.36 -26.37
C ASN A 92 -2.42 -28.20 -26.29
N ALA A 93 -1.78 -27.80 -27.40
CA ALA A 93 -0.72 -26.78 -27.41
C ALA A 93 -1.10 -25.43 -26.79
N LEU A 94 -2.38 -25.05 -26.86
CA LEU A 94 -2.89 -23.77 -26.36
C LEU A 94 -3.75 -23.92 -25.09
N SER A 95 -3.96 -25.15 -24.61
CA SER A 95 -4.93 -25.47 -23.55
C SER A 95 -4.58 -24.82 -22.21
N HIS A 96 -3.28 -24.68 -21.90
CA HIS A 96 -2.79 -24.10 -20.65
C HIS A 96 -2.71 -22.56 -20.66
N LEU A 97 -2.90 -21.92 -21.81
CA LEU A 97 -2.79 -20.47 -21.98
C LEU A 97 -4.11 -19.77 -21.64
N ASN A 98 -4.49 -19.85 -20.36
CA ASN A 98 -5.79 -19.34 -19.87
C ASN A 98 -5.97 -17.82 -20.06
N ASN A 99 -4.86 -17.09 -20.05
CA ASN A 99 -4.81 -15.63 -20.21
C ASN A 99 -4.69 -15.19 -21.66
N LEU A 100 -4.61 -16.12 -22.63
CA LEU A 100 -4.42 -15.78 -24.04
C LEU A 100 -5.66 -15.06 -24.60
N LYS A 101 -5.43 -13.82 -25.03
CA LYS A 101 -6.45 -12.93 -25.61
C LYS A 101 -6.26 -12.81 -27.12
N SER A 102 -5.01 -12.80 -27.58
CA SER A 102 -4.71 -12.55 -28.98
C SER A 102 -3.75 -13.56 -29.58
N ILE A 103 -4.05 -14.01 -30.80
CA ILE A 103 -3.13 -14.79 -31.63
C ILE A 103 -3.12 -14.29 -33.07
N TYR A 104 -1.93 -14.20 -33.63
CA TYR A 104 -1.67 -13.79 -35.01
C TYR A 104 -1.02 -14.98 -35.73
N PHE A 105 -1.72 -15.57 -36.69
CA PHE A 105 -1.38 -16.86 -37.30
C PHE A 105 -1.38 -16.83 -38.85
N PHE A 106 -1.57 -15.67 -39.46
CA PHE A 106 -1.59 -15.56 -40.93
C PHE A 106 -0.27 -16.03 -41.57
N ASP A 107 -0.32 -16.36 -42.86
CA ASP A 107 0.84 -16.85 -43.61
C ASP A 107 1.52 -18.11 -43.03
N ASN A 108 0.70 -19.09 -42.61
CA ASN A 108 1.11 -20.45 -42.28
C ASN A 108 0.53 -21.50 -43.25
N ILE A 109 0.99 -22.74 -43.15
CA ILE A 109 0.50 -23.86 -43.96
C ILE A 109 -0.89 -24.29 -43.49
N CYS A 110 -1.08 -24.48 -42.17
CA CYS A 110 -2.39 -24.75 -41.60
C CYS A 110 -3.34 -23.56 -41.85
N LYS A 111 -4.61 -23.86 -42.13
CA LYS A 111 -5.67 -22.89 -42.40
C LYS A 111 -6.79 -23.03 -41.36
N LEU A 112 -6.88 -22.05 -40.46
CA LEU A 112 -7.97 -21.88 -39.51
C LEU A 112 -8.97 -20.83 -40.02
N SER A 113 -10.19 -20.80 -39.50
CA SER A 113 -11.23 -19.86 -39.94
C SER A 113 -10.87 -18.39 -39.70
N LYS A 114 -10.08 -18.12 -38.65
CA LYS A 114 -9.56 -16.81 -38.28
C LYS A 114 -8.06 -16.90 -38.14
N VAL A 115 -7.37 -15.99 -38.81
CA VAL A 115 -5.91 -15.86 -38.76
C VAL A 115 -5.44 -14.72 -37.84
N LEU A 116 -6.38 -13.85 -37.44
CA LEU A 116 -6.21 -12.79 -36.46
C LEU A 116 -7.34 -12.92 -35.45
N VAL A 117 -6.99 -13.11 -34.19
CA VAL A 117 -7.93 -13.21 -33.07
C VAL A 117 -7.44 -12.29 -31.98
N GLU A 118 -8.34 -11.48 -31.43
CA GLU A 118 -8.05 -10.51 -30.36
C GLU A 118 -9.04 -10.63 -29.19
N THR A 119 -9.77 -11.75 -29.12
CA THR A 119 -10.74 -12.01 -28.04
C THR A 119 -10.62 -13.44 -27.54
N ARG A 120 -10.86 -13.66 -26.24
CA ARG A 120 -10.86 -15.00 -25.64
C ARG A 120 -11.87 -15.95 -26.31
N SER A 121 -13.04 -15.44 -26.69
CA SER A 121 -14.05 -16.23 -27.41
C SER A 121 -13.54 -16.72 -28.76
N GLY A 122 -12.83 -15.87 -29.51
CA GLY A 122 -12.20 -16.29 -30.76
C GLY A 122 -11.08 -17.32 -30.54
N ILE A 123 -10.34 -17.23 -29.42
CA ILE A 123 -9.32 -18.25 -29.07
C ILE A 123 -9.99 -19.62 -28.84
N LEU A 124 -11.15 -19.65 -28.19
CA LEU A 124 -11.88 -20.90 -27.98
C LEU A 124 -12.42 -21.49 -29.29
N GLU A 125 -12.76 -20.66 -30.28
CA GLU A 125 -13.16 -21.14 -31.60
C GLU A 125 -12.01 -21.81 -32.35
N ILE A 126 -10.82 -21.18 -32.38
CA ILE A 126 -9.66 -21.78 -33.05
C ILE A 126 -9.16 -23.05 -32.35
N VAL A 127 -9.24 -23.12 -31.01
CA VAL A 127 -8.86 -24.34 -30.27
C VAL A 127 -9.76 -25.51 -30.69
N LYS A 128 -11.07 -25.29 -30.81
CA LYS A 128 -12.00 -26.30 -31.32
C LYS A 128 -11.65 -26.74 -32.75
N GLU A 129 -11.19 -25.83 -33.60
CA GLU A 129 -10.76 -26.18 -34.95
C GLU A 129 -9.48 -27.03 -34.97
N ILE A 130 -8.54 -26.75 -34.07
CA ILE A 130 -7.31 -27.55 -33.91
C ILE A 130 -7.67 -28.94 -33.37
N GLU A 131 -8.55 -29.03 -32.36
CA GLU A 131 -9.07 -30.29 -31.82
C GLU A 131 -9.80 -31.13 -32.89
N GLN A 132 -10.44 -30.47 -33.86
CA GLN A 132 -11.07 -31.11 -35.03
C GLN A 132 -10.08 -31.52 -36.12
N GLY A 133 -8.78 -31.34 -35.91
CA GLY A 133 -7.72 -31.80 -36.81
C GLY A 133 -7.41 -30.87 -37.98
N LYS A 134 -7.86 -29.61 -37.99
CA LYS A 134 -7.58 -28.68 -39.10
C LYS A 134 -6.10 -28.34 -39.28
N CYS A 135 -5.30 -28.52 -38.22
CA CYS A 135 -3.84 -28.38 -38.25
C CYS A 135 -3.14 -29.71 -37.97
N GLN A 136 -3.59 -30.83 -38.55
CA GLN A 136 -2.89 -32.11 -38.45
C GLN A 136 -2.33 -32.49 -39.82
N SER A 137 -1.01 -32.57 -39.95
CA SER A 137 -0.36 -33.08 -41.16
C SER A 137 -0.68 -34.58 -41.33
N PRO A 138 -0.90 -35.09 -42.56
CA PRO A 138 -1.10 -36.52 -42.78
C PRO A 138 0.15 -37.28 -42.32
N SER A 139 0.00 -38.12 -41.30
CA SER A 139 1.08 -38.84 -40.64
C SER A 139 2.01 -39.56 -41.62
N THR A 140 3.29 -39.21 -41.60
CA THR A 140 4.36 -40.00 -42.21
C THR A 140 4.68 -41.20 -41.31
N THR A 141 4.06 -42.35 -41.55
CA THR A 141 4.57 -43.65 -41.10
C THR A 141 5.43 -44.26 -42.22
N SER A 142 6.73 -44.04 -42.13
CA SER A 142 7.76 -44.90 -42.75
C SER A 142 8.12 -45.93 -41.69
N THR A 143 7.86 -47.22 -41.87
CA THR A 143 8.80 -48.13 -42.54
C THR A 143 8.10 -49.26 -43.28
N ALA A 144 8.54 -49.50 -44.53
CA ALA A 144 8.23 -50.67 -45.30
C ALA A 144 9.23 -51.80 -45.02
N THR A 145 8.74 -53.01 -44.75
CA THR A 145 9.43 -54.26 -45.09
C THR A 145 8.42 -55.26 -45.65
N THR A 146 8.67 -55.66 -46.88
CA THR A 146 7.95 -56.69 -47.62
C THR A 146 8.28 -58.08 -47.07
N THR A 147 7.30 -58.75 -46.49
CA THR A 147 7.16 -60.22 -46.52
C THR A 147 5.69 -60.54 -46.33
N THR A 148 5.17 -61.51 -47.08
CA THR A 148 3.84 -62.10 -46.90
C THR A 148 3.69 -62.63 -45.47
N GLU A 149 3.24 -61.79 -44.55
CA GLU A 149 2.94 -62.17 -43.18
C GLU A 149 1.50 -62.66 -43.10
N ASN A 150 1.36 -63.82 -42.48
CA ASN A 150 0.10 -64.37 -42.01
C ASN A 150 -0.71 -63.26 -41.30
N PRO A 151 -1.99 -63.00 -41.65
CA PRO A 151 -2.79 -61.90 -41.07
C PRO A 151 -2.80 -61.89 -39.53
N LEU A 152 -2.66 -63.06 -38.91
CA LEU A 152 -2.54 -63.22 -37.46
C LEU A 152 -1.25 -62.61 -36.87
N ILE A 153 -0.13 -62.65 -37.58
CA ILE A 153 1.15 -62.07 -37.13
C ILE A 153 1.06 -60.53 -37.13
N LEU A 154 0.44 -59.96 -38.18
CA LEU A 154 0.18 -58.52 -38.25
C LEU A 154 -0.71 -58.06 -37.10
N GLN A 155 -1.77 -58.81 -36.78
CA GLN A 155 -2.65 -58.53 -35.64
C GLN A 155 -1.92 -58.65 -34.29
N ILE A 156 -1.06 -59.66 -34.11
CA ILE A 156 -0.26 -59.83 -32.90
C ILE A 156 0.73 -58.67 -32.73
N ASN A 157 1.37 -58.22 -33.82
CA ASN A 157 2.30 -57.11 -33.77
C ASN A 157 1.58 -55.78 -33.46
N GLN A 158 0.38 -55.56 -34.02
CA GLN A 158 -0.47 -54.42 -33.68
C GLN A 158 -0.90 -54.42 -32.21
N LEU A 159 -1.31 -55.56 -31.67
CA LEU A 159 -1.67 -55.69 -30.26
C LEU A 159 -0.47 -55.48 -29.33
N LYS A 160 0.72 -55.95 -29.69
CA LYS A 160 1.95 -55.69 -28.93
C LYS A 160 2.28 -54.21 -28.88
N GLN A 161 2.20 -53.52 -30.02
CA GLN A 161 2.42 -52.08 -30.09
C GLN A 161 1.41 -51.33 -29.21
N GLN A 162 0.13 -51.69 -29.25
CA GLN A 162 -0.90 -51.10 -28.37
C GLN A 162 -0.60 -51.33 -26.89
N ILE A 163 -0.10 -52.52 -26.51
CA ILE A 163 0.27 -52.82 -25.13
C ILE A 163 1.48 -51.97 -24.69
N GLU A 164 2.48 -51.79 -25.57
CA GLU A 164 3.66 -50.95 -25.28
C GLU A 164 3.26 -49.48 -25.10
N GLU A 165 2.41 -48.95 -25.99
CA GLU A 165 1.86 -47.59 -25.88
C GLU A 165 1.08 -47.40 -24.58
N GLN A 166 0.24 -48.37 -24.19
CA GLN A 166 -0.49 -48.33 -22.92
C GLN A 166 0.43 -48.42 -21.70
N GLN A 167 1.52 -49.18 -21.76
CA GLN A 167 2.50 -49.28 -20.68
C GLN A 167 3.26 -47.96 -20.48
N GLU A 168 3.59 -47.27 -21.58
CA GLU A 168 4.22 -45.96 -21.53
C GLU A 168 3.29 -44.90 -20.94
N GLU A 169 2.01 -44.90 -21.34
CA GLU A 169 0.99 -44.01 -20.79
C GLU A 169 0.78 -44.24 -19.28
N ILE A 170 0.69 -45.50 -18.83
CA ILE A 170 0.59 -45.85 -17.41
C ILE A 170 1.83 -45.36 -16.64
N SER A 171 3.02 -45.47 -17.22
CA SER A 171 4.26 -44.98 -16.61
C SER A 171 4.24 -43.46 -16.43
N LYS A 172 3.79 -42.72 -17.45
CA LYS A 172 3.63 -41.27 -17.40
C LYS A 172 2.62 -40.85 -16.32
N LEU A 173 1.44 -41.47 -16.29
CA LEU A 173 0.39 -41.18 -15.31
C LEU A 173 0.84 -41.47 -13.86
N LYS A 174 1.63 -42.52 -13.65
CA LYS A 174 2.21 -42.81 -12.32
C LYS A 174 3.16 -41.71 -11.86
N ASN A 175 4.03 -41.22 -12.74
CA ASN A 175 4.97 -40.15 -12.41
C ASN A 175 4.24 -38.84 -12.10
N GLU A 176 3.22 -38.49 -12.89
CA GLU A 176 2.37 -37.32 -12.62
C GLU A 176 1.64 -37.42 -11.28
N SER A 177 1.15 -38.62 -10.91
CA SER A 177 0.51 -38.87 -9.62
C SER A 177 1.48 -38.65 -8.45
N ILE A 178 2.71 -39.15 -8.56
CA ILE A 178 3.76 -38.97 -7.56
C ILE A 178 4.11 -37.49 -7.40
N GLU A 179 4.25 -36.76 -8.50
CA GLU A 179 4.56 -35.33 -8.48
C GLU A 179 3.44 -34.53 -7.82
N LYS A 180 2.17 -34.83 -8.17
CA LYS A 180 1.00 -34.23 -7.53
C LYS A 180 0.96 -34.49 -6.02
N GLU A 181 1.30 -35.70 -5.59
CA GLU A 181 1.36 -36.03 -4.16
C GLU A 181 2.45 -35.24 -3.42
N GLN A 182 3.63 -35.09 -4.03
CA GLN A 182 4.73 -34.30 -3.47
C GLN A 182 4.37 -32.82 -3.37
N ASN A 183 3.72 -32.27 -4.40
CA ASN A 183 3.26 -30.88 -4.40
C ASN A 183 2.19 -30.63 -3.34
N ASN A 184 1.24 -31.57 -3.17
CA ASN A 184 0.25 -31.49 -2.10
C ASN A 184 0.87 -31.51 -0.70
N LYS A 185 1.93 -32.32 -0.49
CA LYS A 185 2.66 -32.33 0.79
C LYS A 185 3.33 -30.97 1.06
N LYS A 186 4.01 -30.38 0.06
CA LYS A 186 4.62 -29.05 0.18
C LYS A 186 3.57 -27.98 0.50
N LEU A 187 2.45 -27.97 -0.23
CA LEU A 187 1.37 -27.01 -0.02
C LEU A 187 0.75 -27.14 1.38
N THR A 188 0.65 -28.38 1.90
CA THR A 188 0.17 -28.64 3.26
C THR A 188 1.11 -28.04 4.32
N GLU A 189 2.42 -28.12 4.12
CA GLU A 189 3.40 -27.51 5.03
C GLU A 189 3.38 -25.98 4.97
N GLU A 190 3.25 -25.39 3.77
CA GLU A 190 3.08 -23.95 3.61
C GLU A 190 1.81 -23.45 4.28
N ASN A 191 0.68 -24.15 4.11
CA ASN A 191 -0.58 -23.80 4.77
C ASN A 191 -0.45 -23.83 6.30
N LYS A 192 0.27 -24.80 6.87
CA LYS A 192 0.57 -24.83 8.31
C LYS A 192 1.41 -23.62 8.76
N LYS A 193 2.32 -23.14 7.91
CA LYS A 193 3.13 -21.94 8.20
C LYS A 193 2.26 -20.68 8.18
N TYR A 194 1.38 -20.53 7.19
CA TYR A 194 0.44 -19.40 7.12
C TYR A 194 -0.53 -19.39 8.31
N GLN A 195 -1.05 -20.55 8.72
CA GLN A 195 -1.94 -20.64 9.88
C GLN A 195 -1.26 -20.11 11.16
N LYS A 196 0.00 -20.48 11.41
CA LYS A 196 0.75 -19.96 12.57
C LYS A 196 0.92 -18.44 12.55
N ILE A 197 1.04 -17.84 11.36
CA ILE A 197 1.15 -16.39 11.21
C ILE A 197 -0.20 -15.74 11.55
N ILE A 198 -1.30 -16.30 11.05
CA ILE A 198 -2.67 -15.83 11.35
C ILE A 198 -2.93 -15.90 12.85
N ASP A 199 -2.67 -17.04 13.50
CA ASP A 199 -2.88 -17.22 14.94
C ASP A 199 -2.08 -16.18 15.77
N LYS A 200 -0.85 -15.87 15.34
CA LYS A 200 -0.02 -14.84 15.98
C LYS A 200 -0.61 -13.43 15.81
N GLN A 201 -1.10 -13.11 14.62
CA GLN A 201 -1.72 -11.81 14.33
C GLN A 201 -3.04 -11.63 15.09
N GLU A 202 -3.86 -12.68 15.19
CA GLU A 202 -5.10 -12.66 15.97
C GLU A 202 -4.82 -12.40 17.46
N LYS A 203 -3.78 -13.04 18.01
CA LYS A 203 -3.35 -12.79 19.40
C LYS A 203 -2.94 -11.33 19.60
N GLN A 204 -2.11 -10.78 18.71
CA GLN A 204 -1.69 -9.37 18.77
C GLN A 204 -2.88 -8.42 18.65
N LEU A 205 -3.82 -8.70 17.76
CA LEU A 205 -5.04 -7.90 17.59
C LEU A 205 -5.89 -7.91 18.87
N LYS A 206 -5.99 -9.05 19.56
CA LYS A 206 -6.70 -9.16 20.83
C LYS A 206 -6.04 -8.33 21.93
N GLU A 207 -4.71 -8.36 22.02
CA GLU A 207 -3.93 -7.54 22.96
C GLU A 207 -4.13 -6.04 22.71
N GLN A 208 -4.07 -5.60 21.44
CA GLN A 208 -4.32 -4.21 21.06
C GLN A 208 -5.75 -3.76 21.39
N LYS A 209 -6.76 -4.61 21.15
CA LYS A 209 -8.15 -4.30 21.51
C LYS A 209 -8.31 -4.07 23.01
N THR A 210 -7.71 -4.90 23.85
CA THR A 210 -7.72 -4.73 25.30
C THR A 210 -7.03 -3.42 25.71
N GLN A 211 -5.88 -3.11 25.12
CA GLN A 211 -5.17 -1.86 25.41
C GLN A 211 -6.01 -0.62 25.04
N ASN A 212 -6.67 -0.64 23.88
CA ASN A 212 -7.54 0.45 23.44
C ASN A 212 -8.78 0.62 24.35
N GLN A 213 -9.36 -0.48 24.85
CA GLN A 213 -10.44 -0.41 25.83
C GLN A 213 -9.98 0.26 27.13
N ASN A 214 -8.80 -0.09 27.63
CA ASN A 214 -8.22 0.53 28.82
C ASN A 214 -7.97 2.02 28.62
N LEU A 215 -7.35 2.41 27.49
CA LEU A 215 -7.14 3.82 27.12
C LEU A 215 -8.46 4.60 27.06
N THR A 216 -9.50 3.99 26.50
CA THR A 216 -10.84 4.61 26.41
C THR A 216 -11.39 4.88 27.81
N LYS A 217 -11.29 3.92 28.73
CA LYS A 217 -11.73 4.08 30.12
C LYS A 217 -10.95 5.18 30.83
N THR A 218 -9.63 5.19 30.69
CA THR A 218 -8.78 6.25 31.28
C THR A 218 -9.15 7.63 30.73
N ASN A 219 -9.38 7.76 29.43
CA ASN A 219 -9.81 9.03 28.83
C ASN A 219 -11.17 9.50 29.37
N GLN A 220 -12.12 8.58 29.61
CA GLN A 220 -13.40 8.91 30.23
C GLN A 220 -13.23 9.40 31.68
N GLU A 221 -12.35 8.77 32.46
CA GLU A 221 -12.01 9.20 33.82
C GLU A 221 -11.37 10.60 33.82
N MET A 222 -10.38 10.84 32.95
CA MET A 222 -9.75 12.16 32.82
C MET A 222 -10.77 13.25 32.45
N LYS A 223 -11.71 12.95 31.54
CA LYS A 223 -12.75 13.89 31.14
C LYS A 223 -13.69 14.24 32.30
N SER A 224 -14.04 13.25 33.13
CA SER A 224 -14.82 13.49 34.35
C SER A 224 -14.07 14.35 35.35
N ASN A 225 -12.77 14.08 35.56
CA ASN A 225 -11.93 14.88 36.45
C ASN A 225 -11.78 16.33 35.97
N LEU A 226 -11.63 16.54 34.65
CA LEU A 226 -11.55 17.87 34.06
C LEU A 226 -12.81 18.69 34.33
N LYS A 227 -14.00 18.09 34.16
CA LYS A 227 -15.27 18.77 34.48
C LYS A 227 -15.36 19.20 35.94
N VAL A 228 -14.86 18.37 36.87
CA VAL A 228 -14.84 18.71 38.30
C VAL A 228 -13.88 19.88 38.56
N PHE A 229 -12.72 19.88 37.89
CA PHE A 229 -11.76 20.97 37.98
C PHE A 229 -12.32 22.29 37.42
N GLU A 230 -12.94 22.24 36.25
CA GLU A 230 -13.61 23.40 35.61
C GLU A 230 -14.68 23.99 36.53
N ALA A 231 -15.55 23.16 37.12
CA ALA A 231 -16.58 23.61 38.05
C ALA A 231 -16.00 24.29 39.30
N LYS A 232 -14.90 23.76 39.86
CA LYS A 232 -14.20 24.40 40.99
C LYS A 232 -13.56 25.73 40.58
N ASN A 233 -13.05 25.82 39.36
CA ASN A 233 -12.47 27.06 38.86
C ASN A 233 -13.53 28.14 38.67
N GLU A 234 -14.71 27.80 38.11
CA GLU A 234 -15.85 28.72 38.02
C GLU A 234 -16.33 29.20 39.40
N GLU A 235 -16.34 28.33 40.41
CA GLU A 235 -16.67 28.72 41.78
C GLU A 235 -15.64 29.68 42.36
N MET A 236 -14.36 29.42 42.12
CA MET A 236 -13.25 30.29 42.55
C MET A 236 -13.34 31.67 41.89
N GLU A 237 -13.64 31.75 40.59
CA GLU A 237 -13.84 33.01 39.87
C GLU A 237 -14.99 33.82 40.47
N LYS A 238 -16.14 33.19 40.77
CA LYS A 238 -17.25 33.84 41.46
C LYS A 238 -16.87 34.36 42.85
N ASN A 239 -16.03 33.64 43.58
CA ASN A 239 -15.54 34.08 44.88
C ASN A 239 -14.59 35.27 44.77
N ILE A 240 -13.70 35.28 43.77
CA ILE A 240 -12.83 36.43 43.47
C ILE A 240 -13.67 37.66 43.14
N GLU A 241 -14.71 37.53 42.31
CA GLU A 241 -15.59 38.64 41.95
C GLU A 241 -16.32 39.23 43.18
N LYS A 242 -16.77 38.38 44.11
CA LYS A 242 -17.35 38.83 45.39
C LYS A 242 -16.33 39.60 46.23
N ILE A 243 -15.10 39.11 46.33
CA ILE A 243 -14.02 39.78 47.08
C ILE A 243 -13.75 41.15 46.47
N LEU A 244 -13.65 41.26 45.14
CA LEU A 244 -13.43 42.52 44.45
C LEU A 244 -14.54 43.54 44.76
N LYS A 245 -15.82 43.14 44.69
CA LYS A 245 -16.96 44.01 45.06
C LYS A 245 -16.91 44.48 46.51
N ILE A 246 -16.48 43.61 47.42
CA ILE A 246 -16.28 43.99 48.83
C ILE A 246 -15.14 45.01 48.94
N SER A 247 -14.01 44.77 48.28
CA SER A 247 -12.86 45.67 48.26
C SER A 247 -13.20 47.05 47.69
N GLU A 248 -13.96 47.12 46.59
CA GLU A 248 -14.48 48.36 46.00
C GLU A 248 -15.33 49.14 47.01
N LYS A 249 -16.26 48.48 47.70
CA LYS A 249 -17.09 49.12 48.72
C LYS A 249 -16.27 49.66 49.90
N TYR A 250 -15.25 48.92 50.35
CA TYR A 250 -14.33 49.42 51.39
C TYR A 250 -13.54 50.64 50.92
N PHE A 251 -13.13 50.65 49.65
CA PHE A 251 -12.43 51.77 49.05
C PHE A 251 -13.31 53.03 48.98
N GLU A 252 -14.58 52.91 48.55
CA GLU A 252 -15.56 54.01 48.56
C GLU A 252 -15.79 54.58 49.97
N ILE A 253 -15.91 53.71 50.98
CA ILE A 253 -16.05 54.13 52.39
C ILE A 253 -14.78 54.89 52.83
N PHE A 254 -13.59 54.40 52.48
CA PHE A 254 -12.34 55.06 52.82
C PHE A 254 -12.22 56.45 52.16
N GLU A 255 -12.57 56.56 50.87
CA GLU A 255 -12.58 57.85 50.16
C GLU A 255 -13.57 58.84 50.78
N SER A 256 -14.80 58.42 51.10
CA SER A 256 -15.79 59.29 51.74
C SER A 256 -15.35 59.80 53.11
N GLN A 257 -14.80 58.93 53.95
CA GLN A 257 -14.26 59.32 55.27
C GLN A 257 -13.05 60.25 55.15
N SER A 258 -12.18 60.03 54.16
CA SER A 258 -11.05 60.91 53.87
C SER A 258 -11.51 62.30 53.39
N SER A 259 -12.54 62.34 52.55
CA SER A 259 -13.22 63.58 52.13
C SER A 259 -13.83 64.32 53.33
N ASP A 260 -14.54 63.62 54.21
CA ASP A 260 -15.15 64.20 55.41
C ASP A 260 -14.10 64.73 56.38
N LEU A 261 -12.97 64.02 56.56
CA LEU A 261 -11.83 64.50 57.34
C LEU A 261 -11.25 65.77 56.72
N THR A 262 -11.05 65.77 55.41
CA THR A 262 -10.49 66.91 54.66
C THR A 262 -11.41 68.13 54.74
N ASN A 263 -12.73 67.92 54.62
CA ASN A 263 -13.75 68.95 54.81
C ASN A 263 -13.80 69.46 56.24
N PHE A 264 -13.67 68.58 57.25
CA PHE A 264 -13.58 68.97 58.66
C PHE A 264 -12.33 69.82 58.94
N TYR A 265 -11.17 69.39 58.45
CA TYR A 265 -9.93 70.17 58.51
C TYR A 265 -10.04 71.51 57.77
N SER A 266 -10.69 71.56 56.59
CA SER A 266 -10.93 72.81 55.88
C SER A 266 -11.89 73.76 56.62
N LYS A 267 -12.92 73.22 57.31
CA LYS A 267 -13.82 73.99 58.17
C LYS A 267 -13.13 74.52 59.42
N CYS A 268 -12.21 73.76 59.99
CA CYS A 268 -11.34 74.21 61.08
C CYS A 268 -10.31 75.25 60.61
N ASN A 269 -9.83 75.16 59.37
CA ASN A 269 -8.92 76.12 58.73
C ASN A 269 -9.60 77.38 58.20
N ASN A 270 -10.92 77.56 58.38
CA ASN A 270 -11.56 78.83 58.01
C ASN A 270 -11.08 79.95 58.94
N ASP A 271 -10.15 80.76 58.43
CA ASP A 271 -9.58 82.07 58.79
C ASP A 271 -10.10 82.84 60.03
N LYS A 272 -11.34 82.66 60.47
CA LYS A 272 -11.92 83.33 61.66
C LYS A 272 -11.32 82.90 63.00
N LEU A 273 -10.71 81.71 63.08
CA LEU A 273 -10.03 81.25 64.32
C LEU A 273 -8.58 81.74 64.39
N LEU A 274 -7.87 81.75 63.27
CA LEU A 274 -6.51 82.32 63.18
C LEU A 274 -6.52 83.85 63.33
N GLU A 275 -7.47 84.56 62.71
CA GLU A 275 -7.55 86.02 62.85
C GLU A 275 -7.87 86.45 64.30
N LYS A 276 -8.51 85.58 65.07
CA LYS A 276 -8.76 85.80 66.50
C LYS A 276 -7.55 85.47 67.38
N SER A 277 -6.73 84.47 67.03
CA SER A 277 -5.50 84.19 67.77
C SER A 277 -4.46 85.29 67.58
N ASP A 278 -4.31 85.80 66.36
CA ASP A 278 -3.26 86.78 66.04
C ASP A 278 -3.55 88.14 66.72
N LYS A 279 -4.82 88.55 66.78
CA LYS A 279 -5.26 89.74 67.53
C LYS A 279 -5.10 89.60 69.04
N ILE A 280 -5.07 88.38 69.58
CA ILE A 280 -4.82 88.13 71.01
C ILE A 280 -3.30 88.15 71.29
N ILE A 281 -2.49 87.56 70.40
CA ILE A 281 -1.02 87.57 70.51
C ILE A 281 -0.47 88.99 70.41
N GLU A 282 -0.92 89.79 69.44
CA GLU A 282 -0.50 91.20 69.29
C GLU A 282 -0.84 92.05 70.53
N LYS A 283 -1.97 91.77 71.19
CA LYS A 283 -2.34 92.44 72.45
C LYS A 283 -1.49 92.00 73.63
N LEU A 284 -1.05 90.75 73.68
CA LEU A 284 -0.19 90.23 74.75
C LEU A 284 1.25 90.74 74.61
N GLU A 285 1.79 90.83 73.40
CA GLU A 285 3.14 91.37 73.13
C GLU A 285 3.23 92.88 73.42
N ASN A 286 2.16 93.63 73.19
CA ASN A 286 2.08 95.05 73.60
C ASN A 286 2.00 95.22 75.12
N CYS A 287 1.44 94.27 75.87
CA CYS A 287 1.43 94.30 77.33
C CYS A 287 2.81 93.97 77.94
N GLU A 288 3.58 93.06 77.33
CA GLU A 288 4.94 92.72 77.79
C GLU A 288 5.95 93.85 77.58
N SER A 289 5.84 94.61 76.47
CA SER A 289 6.72 95.76 76.20
C SER A 289 6.48 96.97 77.12
N LEU A 290 5.24 97.16 77.60
CA LEU A 290 4.91 98.18 78.61
C LEU A 290 5.44 97.80 80.00
N SER A 291 5.37 96.52 80.37
CA SER A 291 5.92 95.95 81.62
C SER A 291 7.46 96.06 81.71
N GLN A 292 8.17 95.87 80.59
CA GLN A 292 9.63 95.96 80.54
C GLN A 292 10.19 97.40 80.56
N ASN A 293 9.38 98.40 80.21
CA ASN A 293 9.78 99.81 80.32
C ASN A 293 9.61 100.36 81.75
N ASP A 294 8.63 99.87 82.53
CA ASP A 294 8.47 100.25 83.94
C ASP A 294 9.58 99.67 84.84
N SER A 295 10.06 98.46 84.55
CA SER A 295 11.15 97.82 85.32
C SER A 295 12.55 98.42 85.07
N LYS A 296 12.76 99.15 83.96
CA LYS A 296 14.00 99.91 83.70
C LYS A 296 14.00 101.31 84.33
N ASN A 297 12.84 101.93 84.55
CA ASN A 297 12.74 103.24 85.20
C ASN A 297 12.82 103.18 86.74
N GLN A 298 12.53 102.04 87.37
CA GLN A 298 12.70 101.86 88.82
C GLN A 298 14.15 101.54 89.27
N ARG A 299 15.12 101.36 88.34
CA ARG A 299 16.56 101.19 88.65
C ARG A 299 17.37 102.49 88.69
N LYS A 300 16.72 103.67 88.62
CA LYS A 300 17.37 104.99 88.72
C LYS A 300 17.05 105.78 89.99
N ILE A 301 16.34 105.18 90.94
CA ILE A 301 16.12 105.73 92.28
C ILE A 301 16.64 104.67 93.26
N ARG A 302 17.91 104.79 93.64
CA ARG A 302 18.56 104.00 94.70
C ARG A 302 18.80 104.90 95.89
#